data_AF-A0A137QCV9-F1
#
_entry.id   AF-A0A137QCV9-F1
#
_cell.length_a   1.000
_cell.length_b   1.000
_cell.length_c   1.000
_cell.angle_alpha   90.00
_cell.angle_beta   90.00
_cell.angle_gamma   90.00
#
_symmetry.space_group_name_H-M   'P 1'
#
loop_
_entity.id
_entity.type
_entity.pdbx_description
1 polymer ?
#
loop_
_entity_poly.entity_id
_entity_poly.type
_entity_poly.pdbx_seq_one_letter_code
_entity_poly.pdbx_strand_id
1 'polypeptide(L)' 'IRPGSLVFLSTKNLNMPKDRARKLCLKFIELYKIMESYPDTSNYKLDLSQALVN' A
#
# COMPACT_ATOMS: atom_id res chain seq x y z
N ILE A 1 -14.19 -2.82 0.67
CA ILE A 1 -13.24 -3.87 1.11
C ILE A 1 -13.39 -4.02 2.64
N ARG A 2 -13.29 -5.23 3.20
CA ARG A 2 -13.59 -5.49 4.62
C ARG A 2 -12.31 -5.72 5.44
N PRO A 3 -12.32 -5.47 6.76
CA PRO A 3 -11.24 -5.91 7.65
C PRO A 3 -10.91 -7.39 7.45
N GLY A 4 -9.61 -7.71 7.42
CA GLY A 4 -9.09 -9.05 7.13
C GLY A 4 -8.84 -9.33 5.65
N SER A 5 -9.34 -8.50 4.73
CA SER A 5 -9.04 -8.65 3.30
C SER A 5 -7.55 -8.34 3.04
N LEU A 6 -7.00 -9.04 2.04
CA LEU A 6 -5.64 -8.83 1.56
C LEU A 6 -5.69 -8.02 0.26
N VAL A 7 -4.88 -6.95 0.16
CA VAL A 7 -4.91 -6.00 -0.96
C VAL A 7 -3.51 -5.61 -1.41
N PHE A 8 -3.36 -5.33 -2.70
CA PHE A 8 -2.12 -4.78 -3.24
C PHE A 8 -2.10 -3.25 -3.12
N LEU A 9 -0.98 -2.67 -2.65
CA LEU A 9 -0.81 -1.21 -2.60
C LEU A 9 -0.20 -0.71 -3.92
N SER A 10 -0.88 0.20 -4.62
CA SER A 10 -0.32 0.75 -5.86
C SER A 10 0.81 1.75 -5.58
N THR A 11 1.89 1.68 -6.37
CA THR A 11 3.00 2.64 -6.32
C THR A 11 2.70 3.97 -7.00
N LYS A 12 1.56 4.10 -7.69
CA LYS A 12 1.25 5.26 -8.55
C LYS A 12 1.32 6.61 -7.81
N ASN A 13 0.88 6.63 -6.55
CA ASN A 13 0.80 7.83 -5.73
C ASN A 13 1.74 7.76 -4.51
N LEU A 14 2.72 6.86 -4.52
CA LEU A 14 3.68 6.72 -3.43
C LEU A 14 4.97 7.45 -3.79
N ASN A 15 5.55 8.16 -2.82
CA ASN A 15 6.89 8.72 -2.96
C ASN A 15 7.91 7.58 -2.96
N MET A 16 8.40 7.21 -4.14
CA MET A 16 9.48 6.23 -4.28
C MET A 16 10.83 6.88 -3.93
N PRO A 17 11.81 6.13 -3.38
CA PRO A 17 13.15 6.64 -3.14
C PRO A 17 13.77 7.20 -4.43
N LYS A 18 14.39 8.39 -4.34
CA LYS A 18 14.88 9.17 -5.50
C LYS A 18 15.81 8.40 -6.45
N ASP A 19 16.55 7.43 -5.93
CA ASP A 19 17.55 6.68 -6.71
C ASP A 19 16.99 5.43 -7.40
N ARG A 20 15.68 5.14 -7.29
CA ARG A 20 15.07 3.98 -7.95
C ARG A 20 14.44 4.40 -9.29
N ALA A 21 14.92 3.80 -10.38
CA ALA A 21 14.42 4.10 -11.73
C ALA A 21 12.91 3.77 -11.85
N ARG A 22 12.08 4.82 -11.99
CA ARG A 22 10.60 4.74 -12.07
C ARG A 22 10.07 3.77 -13.13
N LYS A 23 10.85 3.56 -14.21
CA LYS A 23 10.50 2.70 -15.35
C LYS A 23 10.59 1.20 -15.04
N LEU A 24 11.37 0.82 -14.01
CA LEU A 24 11.56 -0.56 -13.55
C LEU A 24 10.82 -0.85 -12.24
N CYS A 25 10.13 0.13 -11.66
CA CYS A 25 9.37 -0.06 -10.43
C CYS A 25 8.13 -0.92 -10.70
N LEU A 26 7.84 -1.83 -9.77
CA LEU A 26 6.59 -2.59 -9.76
C LEU A 26 5.39 -1.63 -9.65
N LYS A 27 4.29 -1.95 -10.34
CA LYS A 27 3.04 -1.16 -10.28
C LYS A 27 2.32 -1.29 -8.93
N PHE A 28 2.62 -2.37 -8.20
CA PHE A 28 2.04 -2.70 -6.91
C PHE A 28 3.15 -3.16 -5.97
N ILE A 29 3.05 -2.75 -4.71
CA ILE A 29 3.88 -3.22 -3.59
C ILE A 29 3.04 -4.18 -2.79
N GLU A 30 3.54 -5.41 -2.63
CA GLU A 30 3.17 -6.43 -1.64
C GLU A 30 1.67 -6.60 -1.37
N LEU A 31 1.32 -7.55 -0.50
CA LEU A 31 -0.05 -7.81 -0.10
C LEU A 31 -0.22 -7.35 1.35
N TYR A 32 -1.08 -6.36 1.57
CA TYR A 32 -1.36 -5.79 2.88
C TYR A 32 -2.69 -6.27 3.41
N LYS A 33 -2.72 -6.56 4.72
CA LYS A 33 -3.97 -6.87 5.41
C LYS A 33 -4.67 -5.58 5.82
N ILE A 34 -5.96 -5.48 5.53
CA ILE A 34 -6.79 -4.38 6.02
C ILE A 34 -7.14 -4.64 7.49
N MET A 35 -6.77 -3.71 8.36
CA MET A 35 -7.11 -3.70 9.78
C MET A 35 -8.49 -3.06 10.00
N GLU A 36 -8.73 -1.91 9.37
CA GLU A 36 -9.97 -1.13 9.53
C GLU A 36 -10.41 -0.57 8.16
N SER A 37 -11.73 -0.46 7.97
CA SER A 37 -12.33 0.10 6.75
C SER A 37 -13.28 1.23 7.07
N TYR A 38 -13.12 2.37 6.40
CA TYR A 38 -13.96 3.55 6.50
C TYR A 38 -14.67 3.78 5.15
N PRO A 39 -15.77 3.05 4.86
CA PRO A 39 -16.37 3.02 3.53
C PRO A 39 -16.88 4.39 3.06
N ASP A 40 -17.39 5.21 3.97
CA ASP A 40 -17.96 6.53 3.65
C ASP A 40 -16.93 7.48 3.03
N THR A 41 -15.65 7.32 3.38
CA THR A 41 -14.56 8.16 2.89
C THR A 41 -13.58 7.40 1.98
N SER A 42 -13.88 6.12 1.68
CA SER A 42 -12.99 5.22 0.93
C SER A 42 -11.58 5.10 1.53
N ASN A 43 -11.45 5.26 2.85
CA ASN A 43 -10.18 5.15 3.56
C ASN A 43 -10.03 3.77 4.22
N TYR A 44 -8.79 3.28 4.28
CA TYR A 44 -8.46 1.97 4.85
C TYR A 44 -7.19 2.06 5.67
N LYS A 45 -7.19 1.39 6.82
CA LYS A 45 -5.99 1.23 7.64
C LYS A 45 -5.37 -0.12 7.31
N LEU A 46 -4.10 -0.11 6.90
CA LEU A 46 -3.34 -1.29 6.51
C LEU A 46 -2.34 -1.66 7.59
N ASP A 47 -2.12 -2.95 7.76
CA ASP A 47 -1.01 -3.49 8.55
C ASP A 47 0.27 -3.44 7.72
N LEU A 48 1.04 -2.35 7.83
CA LEU A 48 2.28 -2.16 7.07
C LEU A 48 3.42 -2.93 7.73
N SER A 49 4.06 -3.84 6.97
CA SER A 49 5.32 -4.47 7.38
C SER A 49 6.37 -3.39 7.67
N GLN A 50 7.15 -3.58 8.74
CA GLN A 50 8.22 -2.66 9.16
C GLN A 50 9.24 -2.36 8.05
N ALA A 51 9.35 -3.22 7.03
CA ALA A 51 10.21 -3.01 5.87
C ALA A 51 9.89 -1.75 5.04
N LEU A 52 8.68 -1.18 5.16
CA LEU A 52 8.29 0.07 4.49
C LEU A 52 8.44 1.33 5.36
N VAL A 53 8.72 1.19 6.66
CA VAL A 53 8.86 2.32 7.58
C VAL A 53 10.35 2.63 7.71
N ASN A 54 10.91 3.32 6.72
CA ASN A 54 12.30 3.76 6.72
C ASN A 54 12.39 5.20 6.20
#